data_AF-A0AAU6HXQ3-F1
#
_entry.id   AF-A0AAU6HXQ3-F1
#
_cell.length_a   1.000
_cell.length_b   1.000
_cell.length_c   1.000
_cell.angle_alpha   90.00
_cell.angle_beta   90.00
_cell.angle_gamma   90.00
#
_symmetry.space_group_name_H-M   'P 1'
#
loop_
_entity.id
_entity.type
_entity.pdbx_description
1 polymer ?
#
loop_
_entity_poly.entity_id
_entity_poly.type
_entity_poly.pdbx_seq_one_letter_code
_entity_poly.pdbx_strand_id
1 'polypeptide(L)'
;MPVLRQITTCTEPSTVVIERRTRAQDRPLNYRLELCRRHRWLASGWIGRRTEAGAGGRCGTVLDYRDYTAIVQSHADSWIRPLTAEGPEDHEGDIALALRTAYERLTECREPNGVAAAIEHAARIAEAVATGALPAAEGQIQVLAALSVAETLDACARGA
;
A
#
# COMPACT_ATOMS: atom_id res chain seq x y z
N MET A 1 5.86 2.19 15.35
CA MET A 1 4.74 1.23 15.49
C MET A 1 4.46 0.63 14.13
N PRO A 2 4.04 -0.65 14.02
CA PRO A 2 3.66 -1.20 12.73
C PRO A 2 2.39 -0.52 12.20
N VAL A 3 2.30 -0.42 10.88
CA VAL A 3 1.12 0.02 10.14
C VAL A 3 0.29 -1.21 9.80
N LEU A 4 -0.94 -1.26 10.30
CA LEU A 4 -1.90 -2.28 9.91
C LEU A 4 -2.64 -1.81 8.66
N ARG A 5 -2.57 -2.59 7.59
CA ARG A 5 -3.30 -2.35 6.35
C ARG A 5 -4.20 -3.53 6.03
N GLN A 6 -5.22 -3.24 5.25
CA GLN A 6 -6.10 -4.22 4.65
C GLN A 6 -6.05 -3.98 3.15
N ILE A 7 -5.77 -5.01 2.35
CA ILE A 7 -5.63 -4.89 0.88
C ILE A 7 -6.75 -5.60 0.10
N THR A 8 -7.71 -6.21 0.80
CA THR A 8 -8.91 -6.82 0.22
C THR A 8 -10.12 -6.63 1.13
N THR A 9 -11.34 -6.75 0.60
CA THR A 9 -12.56 -6.77 1.43
C THR A 9 -12.91 -8.18 1.91
N CYS A 10 -12.31 -9.22 1.32
CA CYS A 10 -12.50 -10.62 1.68
C CYS A 10 -12.42 -10.88 3.20
N THR A 11 -13.36 -11.66 3.70
CA THR A 11 -13.47 -12.04 5.12
C THR A 11 -13.01 -13.46 5.39
N GLU A 12 -12.66 -14.23 4.35
CA GLU A 12 -12.15 -15.59 4.50
C GLU A 12 -10.85 -15.61 5.32
N PRO A 13 -10.64 -16.64 6.14
CA PRO A 13 -9.39 -16.82 6.87
C PRO A 13 -8.23 -17.02 5.89
N SER A 14 -7.07 -16.52 6.27
CA SER A 14 -5.83 -16.71 5.53
C SER A 14 -5.40 -18.17 5.61
N THR A 15 -4.87 -18.67 4.51
CA THR A 15 -4.28 -20.02 4.41
C THR A 15 -2.78 -19.93 4.15
N VAL A 16 -2.27 -18.75 3.78
CA VAL A 16 -0.86 -18.51 3.54
C VAL A 16 -0.45 -17.16 4.13
N VAL A 17 0.76 -17.14 4.67
CA VAL A 17 1.44 -15.95 5.16
C VAL A 17 2.69 -15.73 4.31
N ILE A 18 2.96 -14.47 3.96
CA ILE A 18 4.22 -14.03 3.38
C ILE A 18 4.92 -13.14 4.38
N GLU A 19 6.09 -13.58 4.84
CA GLU A 19 6.92 -12.80 5.75
C GLU A 19 8.21 -12.37 5.05
N ARG A 20 8.51 -11.07 5.12
CA ARG A 20 9.82 -10.55 4.73
C ARG A 20 10.60 -10.19 5.99
N ARG A 21 11.76 -10.81 6.15
CA ARG A 21 12.75 -10.43 7.16
C ARG A 21 13.95 -9.78 6.48
N THR A 22 14.66 -8.90 7.19
CA THR A 22 15.99 -8.47 6.75
C THR A 22 16.96 -9.66 6.88
N ARG A 23 18.05 -9.67 6.09
CA ARG A 23 18.94 -10.84 5.89
C ARG A 23 19.64 -11.37 7.16
N ALA A 24 19.58 -10.67 8.29
CA ALA A 24 20.17 -11.10 9.55
C ALA A 24 19.16 -11.88 10.40
N GLN A 25 19.60 -13.00 10.98
CA GLN A 25 18.78 -14.00 11.68
C GLN A 25 17.99 -13.46 12.90
N ASP A 26 18.36 -12.27 13.38
CA ASP A 26 17.90 -11.67 14.64
C ASP A 26 17.23 -10.29 14.47
N ARG A 27 16.82 -9.92 13.25
CA ARG A 27 16.24 -8.60 12.96
C ARG A 27 14.72 -8.58 12.77
N PRO A 28 14.09 -7.41 12.97
CA PRO A 28 12.65 -7.24 12.91
C PRO A 28 12.06 -7.63 11.54
N LEU A 29 10.86 -8.19 11.60
CA LEU A 29 9.99 -8.42 10.47
C LEU A 29 9.79 -7.10 9.72
N ASN A 30 9.99 -7.07 8.39
CA ASN A 30 9.64 -5.90 7.59
C ASN A 30 8.14 -5.82 7.40
N TYR A 31 7.54 -6.93 6.98
CA TYR A 31 6.10 -7.05 6.92
C TYR A 31 5.67 -8.50 6.99
N ARG A 32 4.39 -8.66 7.29
CA ARG A 32 3.65 -9.91 7.20
C ARG A 32 2.36 -9.66 6.45
N LEU A 33 2.14 -10.40 5.36
CA LEU A 33 0.91 -10.39 4.57
C LEU A 33 0.18 -11.73 4.73
N GLU A 34 -1.12 -11.68 4.97
CA GLU A 34 -1.98 -12.84 5.10
C GLU A 34 -2.98 -12.93 3.94
N LEU A 35 -3.09 -14.10 3.29
CA LEU A 35 -3.99 -14.30 2.14
C LEU A 35 -4.73 -15.64 2.22
N CYS A 36 -5.99 -15.65 1.79
CA CYS A 36 -6.71 -16.90 1.57
C CYS A 36 -6.31 -17.54 0.23
N ARG A 37 -6.73 -18.78 0.01
CA ARG A 37 -6.41 -19.55 -1.21
C ARG A 37 -6.84 -18.82 -2.49
N ARG A 38 -8.00 -18.15 -2.48
CA ARG A 38 -8.54 -17.42 -3.63
C ARG A 38 -7.68 -16.22 -4.01
N HIS A 39 -7.17 -15.49 -3.02
CA HIS A 39 -6.44 -14.23 -3.24
C HIS A 39 -4.92 -14.36 -3.19
N ARG A 40 -4.39 -15.59 -3.22
CA ARG A 40 -2.94 -15.85 -3.27
C ARG A 40 -2.21 -15.13 -4.41
N TRP A 41 -2.93 -14.76 -5.47
CA TRP A 41 -2.38 -14.04 -6.62
C TRP A 41 -1.94 -12.61 -6.25
N LEU A 42 -2.52 -12.00 -5.21
CA LEU A 42 -2.07 -10.71 -4.67
C LEU A 42 -0.63 -10.77 -4.15
N ALA A 43 -0.11 -11.96 -3.84
CA ALA A 43 1.27 -12.16 -3.40
C ALA A 43 2.33 -11.98 -4.50
N SER A 44 1.94 -11.75 -5.75
CA SER A 44 2.87 -11.79 -6.90
C SER A 44 3.96 -10.71 -6.82
N GLY A 45 3.64 -9.55 -6.25
CA GLY A 45 4.61 -8.46 -6.01
C GLY A 45 5.28 -8.50 -4.62
N TRP A 46 4.93 -9.45 -3.75
CA TRP A 46 5.41 -9.48 -2.37
C TRP A 46 6.62 -10.41 -2.22
N ILE A 47 7.79 -9.80 -1.98
CA ILE A 47 9.06 -10.51 -1.75
C ILE A 47 9.13 -11.02 -0.31
N GLY A 48 8.98 -12.33 -0.11
CA GLY A 48 9.15 -12.92 1.22
C GLY A 48 9.06 -14.44 1.21
N ARG A 49 9.28 -15.03 2.38
CA ARG A 49 9.08 -16.47 2.57
C ARG A 49 7.59 -16.74 2.73
N ARG A 50 7.07 -17.67 1.92
CA ARG A 50 5.70 -18.18 2.03
C ARG A 50 5.66 -19.32 3.05
N THR A 51 4.66 -19.30 3.92
CA THR A 51 4.43 -20.33 4.94
C THR A 51 2.94 -20.46 5.23
N GLU A 52 2.49 -21.66 5.57
CA GLU A 52 1.13 -21.90 6.10
C GLU A 52 1.12 -21.75 7.63
N ALA A 53 2.27 -21.92 8.28
CA ALA A 53 2.41 -21.77 9.72
C ALA A 53 2.05 -20.34 10.16
N GLY A 54 1.15 -20.25 11.13
CA GLY A 54 0.65 -18.98 11.66
C GLY A 54 -0.43 -18.31 10.81
N ALA A 55 -0.90 -18.91 9.72
CA ALA A 55 -2.09 -18.42 9.01
C ALA A 55 -3.36 -18.55 9.88
N GLY A 56 -4.45 -17.88 9.47
CA GLY A 56 -5.73 -17.87 10.16
C GLY A 56 -6.29 -16.47 10.46
N GLY A 57 -5.51 -15.41 10.24
CA GLY A 57 -6.01 -14.04 10.27
C GLY A 57 -6.90 -13.73 9.05
N ARG A 58 -7.36 -12.48 8.93
CA ARG A 58 -8.21 -12.08 7.81
C ARG A 58 -7.40 -12.02 6.51
N CYS A 59 -7.95 -12.55 5.41
CA CYS A 59 -7.37 -12.38 4.08
C CYS A 59 -7.13 -10.89 3.78
N GLY A 60 -5.96 -10.56 3.22
CA GLY A 60 -5.58 -9.20 2.86
C GLY A 60 -5.00 -8.37 4.02
N THR A 61 -4.86 -8.92 5.22
CA THR A 61 -4.21 -8.21 6.33
C THR A 61 -2.71 -8.11 6.10
N VAL A 62 -2.18 -6.90 6.20
CA VAL A 62 -0.75 -6.59 6.16
C VAL A 62 -0.36 -5.91 7.47
N LEU A 63 0.64 -6.46 8.15
CA LEU A 63 1.32 -5.80 9.25
C LEU A 63 2.70 -5.34 8.77
N ASP A 64 2.89 -4.04 8.57
CA ASP A 64 4.08 -3.45 7.98
C ASP A 64 4.89 -2.65 9.01
N TYR A 65 6.16 -2.98 9.17
CA TYR A 65 7.09 -2.37 10.11
C TYR A 65 8.12 -1.48 9.42
N ARG A 66 8.06 -1.36 8.10
CA ARG A 66 8.93 -0.47 7.35
C ARG A 66 8.63 0.99 7.69
N ASP A 67 9.59 1.86 7.41
CA ASP A 67 9.37 3.30 7.50
C ASP A 67 8.36 3.80 6.45
N TYR A 68 7.87 5.01 6.66
CA TYR A 68 6.87 5.65 5.82
C TYR A 68 7.25 5.62 4.32
N THR A 69 8.46 6.04 3.98
CA THR A 69 8.92 6.11 2.58
C THR A 69 8.96 4.73 1.93
N ALA A 70 9.45 3.72 2.64
CA ALA A 70 9.49 2.35 2.15
C ALA A 70 8.09 1.71 2.01
N ILE A 71 7.11 2.13 2.80
CA ILE A 71 5.70 1.71 2.61
C ILE A 71 5.10 2.41 1.39
N VAL A 72 5.29 3.73 1.23
CA VAL A 72 4.80 4.48 0.08
C VAL A 72 5.37 3.92 -1.22
N GLN A 73 6.68 3.65 -1.28
CA GLN A 73 7.30 2.98 -2.43
C GLN A 73 6.65 1.61 -2.69
N SER A 74 6.29 0.87 -1.63
CA SER A 74 5.59 -0.40 -1.79
C SER A 74 4.22 -0.25 -2.47
N HIS A 75 3.45 0.81 -2.17
CA HIS A 75 2.21 1.10 -2.90
C HIS A 75 2.50 1.53 -4.34
N ALA A 76 3.55 2.34 -4.53
CA ALA A 76 4.00 2.79 -5.85
C ALA A 76 4.28 1.60 -6.77
N ASP A 77 5.16 0.69 -6.35
CA ASP A 77 5.60 -0.45 -7.16
C ASP A 77 4.50 -1.47 -7.42
N SER A 78 3.61 -1.68 -6.45
CA SER A 78 2.65 -2.80 -6.51
C SER A 78 1.39 -2.49 -7.29
N TRP A 79 0.89 -1.25 -7.28
CA TRP A 79 -0.37 -0.92 -7.96
C TRP A 79 -0.45 0.50 -8.52
N ILE A 80 0.20 1.51 -7.94
CA ILE A 80 0.11 2.89 -8.51
C ILE A 80 0.84 2.96 -9.84
N ARG A 81 2.13 2.60 -9.90
CA ARG A 81 2.93 2.66 -11.12
C ARG A 81 2.34 1.80 -12.24
N PRO A 82 1.88 0.55 -12.00
CA PRO A 82 1.15 -0.20 -13.02
C PRO A 82 -0.11 0.50 -13.57
N LEU A 83 -0.76 1.36 -12.79
CA LEU A 83 -1.97 2.09 -13.21
C LEU A 83 -1.67 3.44 -13.85
N THR A 84 -0.61 4.12 -13.43
CA THR A 84 -0.38 5.54 -13.75
C THR A 84 0.95 5.81 -14.43
N ALA A 85 1.87 4.85 -14.40
CA ALA A 85 3.30 5.01 -14.72
C ALA A 85 4.07 5.98 -13.79
N GLU A 86 3.48 6.39 -12.67
CA GLU A 86 4.08 7.35 -11.73
C GLU A 86 4.49 6.66 -10.41
N GLY A 87 5.58 7.14 -9.81
CA GLY A 87 5.96 6.84 -8.43
C GLY A 87 7.00 7.81 -7.87
N PRO A 88 7.29 7.78 -6.56
CA PRO A 88 8.16 8.77 -5.91
C PRO A 88 9.54 8.93 -6.56
N GLU A 89 10.10 7.86 -7.11
CA GLU A 89 11.40 7.86 -7.81
C GLU A 89 11.43 8.72 -9.09
N ASP A 90 10.31 8.93 -9.76
CA ASP A 90 10.25 9.80 -10.95
C ASP A 90 10.21 11.29 -10.58
N HIS A 91 10.03 11.59 -9.28
CA HIS A 91 9.81 12.92 -8.72
C HIS A 91 10.83 13.25 -7.62
N GLU A 92 12.07 12.72 -7.73
CA GLU A 92 13.17 12.95 -6.76
C GLU A 92 12.83 12.58 -5.30
N GLY A 93 11.86 11.68 -5.11
CA GLY A 93 11.36 11.29 -3.78
C GLY A 93 10.24 12.20 -3.24
N ASP A 94 9.78 13.19 -4.01
CA ASP A 94 8.63 14.02 -3.65
C ASP A 94 7.33 13.21 -3.75
N ILE A 95 6.85 12.76 -2.59
CA ILE A 95 5.63 11.97 -2.47
C ILE A 95 4.39 12.78 -2.83
N ALA A 96 4.35 14.08 -2.52
CA ALA A 96 3.21 14.92 -2.80
C ALA A 96 3.04 15.10 -4.31
N LEU A 97 4.13 15.45 -5.00
CA LEU A 97 4.14 15.61 -6.45
C LEU A 97 3.85 14.28 -7.17
N ALA A 98 4.44 13.17 -6.72
CA ALA A 98 4.18 11.86 -7.30
C ALA A 98 2.70 11.45 -7.20
N LEU A 99 2.07 11.66 -6.03
CA LEU A 99 0.65 11.35 -5.84
C LEU A 99 -0.27 12.29 -6.63
N ARG A 100 0.09 13.57 -6.74
CA ARG A 100 -0.65 14.55 -7.55
C ARG A 100 -0.63 14.16 -9.02
N THR A 101 0.55 13.85 -9.56
CA THR A 101 0.72 13.42 -10.95
C THR A 101 0.00 12.10 -11.21
N ALA A 102 0.09 11.14 -10.27
CA ALA A 102 -0.64 9.87 -10.37
C ALA A 102 -2.17 10.08 -10.44
N TYR A 103 -2.71 11.01 -9.64
CA TYR A 103 -4.13 11.38 -9.70
C TYR A 103 -4.50 11.97 -11.06
N GLU A 104 -3.72 12.92 -11.57
CA GLU A 104 -3.95 13.56 -12.86
C GLU A 104 -4.00 12.51 -13.98
N ARG A 105 -3.01 11.60 -14.02
CA ARG A 105 -2.96 10.48 -14.97
C ARG A 105 -4.19 9.58 -14.92
N LEU A 106 -4.68 9.26 -13.72
CA LEU A 106 -5.88 8.45 -13.57
C LEU A 106 -7.11 9.15 -14.15
N THR A 107 -7.26 10.45 -13.91
CA THR A 107 -8.41 11.23 -14.38
C THR A 107 -8.35 11.60 -15.87
N GLU A 108 -7.14 11.67 -16.46
CA GLU A 108 -6.97 11.86 -17.90
C GLU A 108 -7.43 10.63 -18.69
N CYS A 109 -7.16 9.44 -18.16
CA CYS A 109 -7.35 8.19 -18.89
C CYS A 109 -8.65 7.45 -18.52
N ARG A 110 -9.33 7.84 -17.43
CA ARG A 110 -10.49 7.11 -16.89
C ARG A 110 -11.46 8.08 -16.20
N GLU A 111 -12.73 7.68 -16.18
CA GLU A 111 -13.73 8.33 -15.33
C GLU A 111 -13.28 8.32 -13.85
N PRO A 112 -13.48 9.43 -13.11
CA PRO A 112 -13.16 9.50 -11.69
C PRO A 112 -13.81 8.36 -10.92
N ASN A 113 -12.99 7.64 -10.16
CA ASN A 113 -13.44 6.50 -9.35
C ASN A 113 -12.90 6.61 -7.92
N GLY A 114 -13.30 5.67 -7.06
CA GLY A 114 -12.87 5.68 -5.67
C GLY A 114 -11.35 5.59 -5.47
N VAL A 115 -10.61 4.97 -6.40
CA VAL A 115 -9.14 4.91 -6.35
C VAL A 115 -8.56 6.30 -6.62
N ALA A 116 -9.04 7.00 -7.66
CA ALA A 116 -8.60 8.36 -7.97
C ALA A 116 -8.90 9.33 -6.81
N ALA A 117 -10.10 9.27 -6.23
CA ALA A 117 -10.47 10.10 -5.08
C ALA A 117 -9.57 9.84 -3.85
N ALA A 118 -9.23 8.57 -3.57
CA ALA A 118 -8.36 8.22 -2.46
C ALA A 118 -6.90 8.69 -2.69
N ILE A 119 -6.39 8.61 -3.93
CA ILE A 119 -5.06 9.16 -4.28
C ILE A 119 -5.05 10.69 -4.18
N GLU A 120 -6.09 11.37 -4.66
CA GLU A 120 -6.20 12.83 -4.54
C GLU A 120 -6.21 13.27 -3.06
N HIS A 121 -6.90 12.53 -2.21
CA HIS A 121 -6.90 12.77 -0.77
C HIS A 121 -5.50 12.58 -0.16
N ALA A 122 -4.81 11.49 -0.52
CA ALA A 122 -3.44 11.24 -0.10
C ALA A 122 -2.48 12.36 -0.56
N ALA A 123 -2.61 12.84 -1.81
CA ALA A 123 -1.81 13.94 -2.34
C ALA A 123 -2.01 15.23 -1.53
N ARG A 124 -3.26 15.61 -1.24
CA ARG A 124 -3.58 16.79 -0.41
C ARG A 124 -2.97 16.73 0.99
N ILE A 125 -2.98 15.55 1.61
CA ILE A 125 -2.36 15.36 2.93
C ILE A 125 -0.83 15.48 2.82
N ALA A 126 -0.23 14.85 1.80
CA ALA A 126 1.21 14.93 1.58
C ALA A 126 1.69 16.38 1.33
N GLU A 127 0.92 17.17 0.57
CA GLU A 127 1.16 18.61 0.38
C GLU A 127 1.06 19.39 1.70
N ALA A 128 0.05 19.11 2.51
CA ALA A 128 -0.11 19.74 3.83
C ALA A 128 1.06 19.41 4.77
N VAL A 129 1.59 18.19 4.71
CA VAL A 129 2.81 17.81 5.44
C VAL A 129 4.03 18.55 4.91
N ALA A 130 4.22 18.59 3.59
CA ALA A 130 5.37 19.23 2.95
C ALA A 130 5.43 20.74 3.22
N THR A 131 4.27 21.39 3.29
CA THR A 131 4.14 22.83 3.62
C THR A 131 4.16 23.11 5.12
N GLY A 132 4.19 22.08 5.97
CA GLY A 132 4.15 22.22 7.43
C GLY A 132 2.77 22.60 7.99
N ALA A 133 1.71 22.59 7.18
CA ALA A 133 0.34 22.83 7.60
C ALA A 133 -0.23 21.66 8.45
N LEU A 134 0.35 20.46 8.32
CA LEU A 134 0.01 19.27 9.10
C LEU A 134 1.27 18.65 9.72
N PRO A 135 1.26 18.22 11.01
CA PRO A 135 2.40 17.54 11.60
C PRO A 135 2.78 16.27 10.84
N ALA A 136 4.07 16.08 10.57
CA ALA A 136 4.56 14.98 9.72
C ALA A 136 4.10 13.60 10.19
N ALA A 137 4.20 13.29 11.49
CA ALA A 137 3.81 11.97 12.01
C ALA A 137 2.31 11.67 11.80
N GLU A 138 1.46 12.68 12.01
CA GLU A 138 0.02 12.53 11.82
C GLU A 138 -0.32 12.42 10.33
N GLY A 139 0.21 13.32 9.50
CA GLY A 139 -0.04 13.30 8.07
C GLY A 139 0.48 12.04 7.38
N GLN A 140 1.63 11.50 7.77
CA GLN A 140 2.14 10.24 7.26
C GLN A 140 1.18 9.08 7.54
N ILE A 141 0.59 9.01 8.73
CA ILE A 141 -0.43 7.99 9.06
C ILE A 141 -1.66 8.15 8.16
N GLN A 142 -2.13 9.39 7.95
CA GLN A 142 -3.29 9.65 7.11
C GLN A 142 -3.03 9.34 5.63
N VAL A 143 -1.83 9.65 5.11
CA VAL A 143 -1.42 9.26 3.75
C VAL A 143 -1.46 7.73 3.60
N LEU A 144 -0.84 6.99 4.53
CA LEU A 144 -0.83 5.53 4.46
C LEU A 144 -2.23 4.91 4.57
N ALA A 145 -3.11 5.52 5.36
CA ALA A 145 -4.51 5.09 5.44
C ALA A 145 -5.24 5.30 4.10
N ALA A 146 -5.09 6.48 3.48
CA ALA A 146 -5.68 6.77 2.18
C ALA A 146 -5.15 5.84 1.08
N LEU A 147 -3.85 5.57 1.05
CA LEU A 147 -3.24 4.62 0.11
C LEU A 147 -3.70 3.17 0.34
N SER A 148 -3.97 2.77 1.58
CA SER A 148 -4.52 1.44 1.90
C SER A 148 -5.97 1.30 1.41
N VAL A 149 -6.77 2.36 1.51
CA VAL A 149 -8.13 2.40 0.93
C VAL A 149 -8.05 2.28 -0.58
N ALA A 150 -7.17 3.06 -1.23
CA ALA A 150 -7.00 3.02 -2.68
C ALA A 150 -6.56 1.63 -3.18
N GLU A 151 -5.59 1.00 -2.51
CA GLU A 151 -5.12 -0.36 -2.81
C GLU A 151 -6.26 -1.39 -2.69
N THR A 152 -7.10 -1.28 -1.64
CA THR A 152 -8.26 -2.17 -1.48
C THR A 152 -9.26 -2.00 -2.61
N LEU A 153 -9.55 -0.76 -3.01
CA LEU A 153 -10.49 -0.46 -4.09
C LEU A 153 -9.98 -1.00 -5.44
N ASP A 154 -8.69 -0.83 -5.74
CA ASP A 154 -8.06 -1.42 -6.92
C ASP A 154 -8.12 -2.96 -6.89
N ALA A 155 -7.79 -3.58 -5.76
CA ALA A 155 -7.86 -5.04 -5.63
C ALA A 155 -9.29 -5.57 -5.84
N CYS A 156 -10.30 -4.88 -5.29
CA CYS A 156 -11.71 -5.24 -5.50
C CYS A 156 -12.13 -5.11 -6.97
N ALA A 157 -11.69 -4.04 -7.66
CA ALA A 157 -11.94 -3.87 -9.09
C ALA A 157 -11.33 -5.00 -9.94
N ARG A 158 -10.29 -5.67 -9.43
CA ARG A 158 -9.64 -6.85 -10.03
C ARG A 158 -10.19 -8.20 -9.51
N GLY A 159 -11.25 -8.19 -8.70
CA GLY A 159 -11.98 -9.39 -8.25
C GLY A 159 -11.52 -10.00 -6.92
N ALA A 160 -10.80 -9.23 -6.09
CA ALA A 160 -10.42 -9.61 -4.73
C ALA A 160 -11.55 -9.50 -3.68
#